data_AF-A0A2M7AWU2-F1
#
_entry.id   AF-A0A2M7AWU2-F1
#
_cell.length_a   1.000
_cell.length_b   1.000
_cell.length_c   1.000
_cell.angle_alpha   90.00
_cell.angle_beta   90.00
_cell.angle_gamma   90.00
#
_symmetry.space_group_name_H-M   'P 1'
#
loop_
_entity.id
_entity.type
_entity.pdbx_description
1 polymer ?
#
loop_
_entity_poly.entity_id
_entity_poly.type
_entity_poly.pdbx_seq_one_letter_code
_entity_poly.pdbx_strand_id
1 'polypeptide(L)'
;MRKNQIVLVSILATVILVGAVFGVYYWFQYVRPEVEVSTKEEGIDLCAEFPKVEGEVTCQEAIQLALEKYPGIITSIRRTQAEYIDTQEIWLLKLILKEPVRANSVEYDIEVSVNRDNKEIFIYRFIERQK
;
A
#
# COMPACT_ATOMS: atom_id res chain seq x y z
N MET A 1 -8.97 11.29 60.04
CA MET A 1 -8.58 10.18 59.14
C MET A 1 -9.28 10.23 57.76
N ARG A 2 -9.43 11.40 57.10
CA ARG A 2 -10.09 11.52 55.76
C ARG A 2 -9.15 11.84 54.59
N LYS A 3 -7.90 12.28 54.85
CA LYS A 3 -6.95 12.69 53.80
C LYS A 3 -6.38 11.51 53.01
N ASN A 4 -6.18 10.34 53.64
CA ASN A 4 -5.58 9.19 52.96
C ASN A 4 -6.51 8.52 51.94
N GLN A 5 -7.84 8.57 52.15
CA GLN A 5 -8.80 7.99 51.19
C GLN A 5 -8.90 8.81 49.90
N ILE A 6 -8.79 10.14 49.96
CA ILE A 6 -8.85 11.01 48.78
C ILE A 6 -7.63 10.78 47.87
N VAL A 7 -6.44 10.64 48.47
CA VAL A 7 -5.20 10.39 47.73
C VAL A 7 -5.23 9.03 47.02
N LEU A 8 -5.74 7.99 47.69
CA LEU A 8 -5.91 6.66 47.12
C LEU A 8 -6.88 6.63 45.94
N VAL A 9 -8.01 7.33 46.02
CA VAL A 9 -8.99 7.40 44.93
C VAL A 9 -8.44 8.19 43.73
N SER A 10 -7.71 9.30 43.97
CA SER A 10 -7.06 10.05 42.89
C SER A 10 -6.00 9.24 42.17
N ILE A 11 -5.15 8.48 42.88
CA ILE A 11 -4.12 7.64 42.24
C ILE A 11 -4.78 6.54 41.40
N LEU A 12 -5.82 5.88 41.93
CA LEU A 12 -6.53 4.83 41.21
C LEU A 12 -7.17 5.35 39.92
N ALA A 13 -7.80 6.53 39.97
CA ALA A 13 -8.41 7.16 38.80
C ALA A 13 -7.36 7.48 37.72
N THR A 14 -6.18 7.99 38.09
CA THR A 14 -5.10 8.29 37.14
C THR A 14 -4.55 7.03 36.47
N VAL A 15 -4.38 5.94 37.22
CA VAL A 15 -3.89 4.66 36.66
C VAL A 15 -4.88 4.07 35.65
N ILE A 16 -6.19 4.14 35.93
CA ILE A 16 -7.23 3.68 35.01
C ILE A 16 -7.24 4.53 33.73
N LEU A 17 -7.07 5.85 33.87
CA LEU A 17 -7.09 6.79 32.74
C LEU A 17 -5.87 6.60 31.84
N VAL A 18 -4.68 6.40 32.41
CA VAL A 18 -3.47 6.07 31.65
C VAL A 18 -3.61 4.71 30.97
N GLY A 19 -4.14 3.69 31.66
CA GLY A 19 -4.39 2.37 31.07
C GLY A 19 -5.38 2.41 29.90
N ALA A 20 -6.45 3.20 30.00
CA ALA A 20 -7.42 3.38 28.93
C ALA A 20 -6.82 4.09 27.71
N VAL A 21 -6.03 5.15 27.92
CA VAL A 21 -5.35 5.86 26.83
C VAL A 21 -4.32 4.96 26.14
N PHE A 22 -3.54 4.20 26.91
CA PHE A 22 -2.59 3.23 26.37
C PHE A 22 -3.32 2.12 25.59
N GLY A 23 -4.41 1.57 26.13
CA GLY A 23 -5.21 0.56 25.45
C GLY A 23 -5.76 1.02 24.10
N VAL A 24 -6.31 2.24 24.04
CA VAL A 24 -6.82 2.82 22.79
C VAL A 24 -5.68 3.09 21.80
N TYR A 25 -4.54 3.61 22.25
CA TYR A 25 -3.37 3.87 21.40
C TYR A 25 -2.84 2.58 20.75
N TYR A 26 -2.74 1.48 21.52
CA TYR A 26 -2.32 0.19 20.99
C TYR A 26 -3.37 -0.44 20.08
N TRP A 27 -4.66 -0.20 20.33
CA TRP A 27 -5.73 -0.69 19.45
C TRP A 27 -5.70 0.01 18.08
N PHE A 28 -5.46 1.32 18.02
CA PHE A 28 -5.33 2.05 16.75
C PHE A 28 -4.06 1.71 15.96
N GLN A 29 -2.95 1.34 16.61
CA GLN A 29 -1.74 0.86 15.92
C GLN A 29 -1.92 -0.53 15.28
N TYR A 30 -2.81 -1.36 15.86
CA TYR A 30 -3.08 -2.72 15.36
C TYR A 30 -4.15 -2.75 14.27
N VAL A 31 -5.08 -1.80 14.27
CA VAL A 31 -6.06 -1.61 13.19
C VAL A 31 -5.46 -0.69 12.13
N ARG A 32 -4.36 -1.12 11.48
CA ARG A 32 -4.20 -0.70 10.09
C ARG A 32 -5.34 -1.38 9.33
N PRO A 33 -6.16 -0.66 8.56
CA PRO A 33 -6.98 -1.34 7.58
C PRO A 33 -5.99 -2.14 6.73
N GLU A 34 -6.05 -3.46 6.85
CA GLU A 34 -5.51 -4.34 5.83
C GLU A 34 -6.22 -3.85 4.58
N VAL A 35 -5.50 -3.07 3.77
CA VAL A 35 -5.95 -2.75 2.43
C VAL A 35 -5.99 -4.12 1.79
N GLU A 36 -7.17 -4.74 1.78
CA GLU A 36 -7.44 -5.89 0.94
C GLU A 36 -7.27 -5.37 -0.48
N VAL A 37 -6.01 -5.37 -0.91
CA VAL A 37 -5.64 -5.33 -2.29
C VAL A 37 -6.22 -6.62 -2.84
N SER A 38 -7.45 -6.53 -3.31
CA SER A 38 -8.10 -7.59 -4.07
C SER A 38 -7.29 -7.76 -5.36
N THR A 39 -6.20 -8.53 -5.27
CA THR A 39 -5.49 -9.09 -6.42
C THR A 39 -6.34 -10.13 -7.15
N LYS A 40 -7.51 -10.51 -6.59
CA LYS A 40 -8.53 -11.29 -7.26
C LYS A 40 -9.37 -10.38 -8.18
N GLU A 41 -8.84 -10.04 -9.34
CA GLU A 41 -9.67 -10.20 -10.54
C GLU A 41 -9.85 -11.72 -10.69
N GLU A 42 -11.01 -12.24 -10.28
CA GLU A 42 -11.48 -13.61 -10.52
C GLU A 42 -10.39 -14.71 -10.65
N GLY A 43 -9.65 -14.97 -9.57
CA GLY A 43 -8.88 -16.22 -9.42
C GLY A 43 -7.49 -16.30 -10.04
N ILE A 44 -6.95 -15.21 -10.60
CA ILE A 44 -5.56 -15.17 -11.11
C ILE A 44 -4.64 -14.57 -10.04
N ASP A 45 -3.77 -15.38 -9.43
CA ASP A 45 -2.69 -14.87 -8.58
C ASP A 45 -1.55 -14.33 -9.48
N LEU A 46 -1.57 -13.01 -9.72
CA LEU A 46 -0.57 -12.30 -10.51
C LEU A 46 0.86 -12.44 -9.95
N CYS A 47 1.01 -12.84 -8.68
CA CYS A 47 2.30 -13.00 -8.03
C CYS A 47 2.80 -14.45 -7.97
N ALA A 48 2.03 -15.43 -8.43
CA ALA A 48 2.34 -16.86 -8.28
C ALA A 48 3.68 -17.28 -8.92
N GLU A 49 4.08 -16.61 -10.00
CA GLU A 49 5.29 -16.95 -10.76
C GLU A 49 6.58 -16.33 -10.16
N PHE A 50 6.46 -15.50 -9.12
CA PHE A 50 7.57 -14.69 -8.63
C PHE A 50 8.06 -15.18 -7.26
N PRO A 51 9.25 -15.81 -7.17
CA PRO A 51 9.81 -16.19 -5.88
C PRO A 51 10.11 -14.95 -5.05
N LYS A 52 9.91 -15.08 -3.72
CA LYS A 52 10.32 -14.07 -2.75
C LYS A 52 11.86 -14.03 -2.71
N VAL A 53 12.40 -12.83 -2.83
CA VAL A 53 13.84 -12.55 -2.68
C VAL A 53 13.99 -11.64 -1.47
N GLU A 54 14.83 -12.02 -0.51
CA GLU A 54 15.07 -11.20 0.68
C GLU A 54 15.80 -9.90 0.31
N GLY A 55 15.35 -8.77 0.86
CA GLY A 55 15.99 -7.46 0.65
C GLY A 55 15.45 -6.65 -0.53
N GLU A 56 14.60 -7.23 -1.37
CA GLU A 56 13.99 -6.56 -2.53
C GLU A 56 12.48 -6.37 -2.33
N VAL A 57 11.91 -5.35 -2.96
CA VAL A 57 10.45 -5.17 -3.03
C VAL A 57 9.83 -6.41 -3.67
N THR A 58 8.94 -7.05 -2.93
CA THR A 58 8.20 -8.23 -3.40
C THR A 58 7.12 -7.85 -4.40
N CYS A 59 6.60 -8.84 -5.13
CA CYS A 59 5.47 -8.64 -6.05
C CYS A 59 4.26 -8.02 -5.31
N GLN A 60 3.93 -8.56 -4.14
CA GLN A 60 2.81 -8.06 -3.33
C GLN A 60 3.05 -6.62 -2.84
N GLU A 61 4.25 -6.32 -2.36
CA GLU A 61 4.59 -4.95 -1.94
C GLU A 61 4.53 -3.98 -3.11
N ALA A 62 4.99 -4.36 -4.31
CA ALA A 62 4.93 -3.50 -5.48
C ALA A 62 3.47 -3.18 -5.88
N ILE A 63 2.58 -4.18 -5.83
CA ILE A 63 1.14 -3.99 -6.04
C ILE A 63 0.57 -3.01 -5.00
N GLN A 64 0.86 -3.24 -3.72
CA GLN A 64 0.38 -2.38 -2.64
C GLN A 64 0.86 -0.93 -2.83
N LEU A 65 2.16 -0.74 -3.05
CA LEU A 65 2.77 0.57 -3.29
C LEU A 65 2.13 1.30 -4.49
N ALA A 66 1.89 0.57 -5.59
CA ALA A 66 1.27 1.14 -6.78
C ALA A 66 -0.17 1.57 -6.52
N LEU A 67 -0.97 0.75 -5.83
CA LEU A 67 -2.38 1.03 -5.55
C LEU A 67 -2.60 2.09 -4.47
N GLU A 68 -1.68 2.21 -3.50
CA GLU A 68 -1.68 3.31 -2.53
C GLU A 68 -1.49 4.67 -3.23
N LYS A 69 -0.66 4.72 -4.28
CA LYS A 69 -0.40 5.95 -5.04
C LYS A 69 -1.42 6.21 -6.14
N TYR A 70 -1.88 5.15 -6.82
CA TYR A 70 -2.79 5.22 -7.96
C TYR A 70 -3.94 4.21 -7.80
N PRO A 71 -5.06 4.64 -7.18
CA PRO A 71 -6.19 3.75 -6.95
C PRO A 71 -6.78 3.19 -8.25
N GLY A 72 -6.92 1.87 -8.33
CA GLY A 72 -7.37 1.19 -9.53
C GLY A 72 -7.36 -0.34 -9.38
N ILE A 73 -7.26 -1.03 -10.51
CA ILE A 73 -7.15 -2.48 -10.63
C ILE A 73 -5.84 -2.80 -11.37
N ILE A 74 -5.00 -3.65 -10.79
CA ILE A 74 -3.82 -4.17 -11.49
C ILE A 74 -4.27 -5.30 -12.42
N THR A 75 -4.07 -5.15 -13.73
CA THR A 75 -4.42 -6.19 -14.71
C THR A 75 -3.22 -7.04 -15.14
N SER A 76 -2.01 -6.57 -14.86
CA SER A 76 -0.77 -7.26 -15.23
C SER A 76 0.40 -6.74 -14.40
N ILE A 77 1.32 -7.64 -14.07
CA ILE A 77 2.62 -7.33 -13.46
C ILE A 77 3.70 -8.14 -14.17
N ARG A 78 4.85 -7.53 -14.41
CA ARG A 78 6.03 -8.24 -14.93
C ARG A 78 7.32 -7.66 -14.35
N ARG A 79 8.36 -8.49 -14.30
CA ARG A 79 9.73 -8.04 -14.06
C ARG A 79 10.35 -7.60 -15.37
N THR A 80 11.01 -6.44 -15.38
CA THR A 80 11.76 -5.98 -16.54
C THR A 80 12.91 -5.08 -16.09
N GLN A 81 13.85 -4.80 -17.00
CA GLN A 81 14.88 -3.80 -16.76
C GLN A 81 14.37 -2.45 -17.26
N ALA A 82 14.59 -1.38 -16.50
CA ALA A 82 14.24 -0.05 -16.96
C ALA A 82 15.10 0.33 -18.17
N GLU A 83 14.50 0.61 -19.32
CA GLU A 83 15.25 1.04 -20.54
C GLU A 83 16.05 2.34 -20.34
N TYR A 84 15.70 3.15 -19.34
CA TYR A 84 16.25 4.48 -19.12
C TYR A 84 17.08 4.64 -17.84
N ILE A 85 17.13 3.61 -16.98
CA ILE A 85 17.85 3.66 -15.70
C ILE A 85 18.74 2.43 -15.67
N ASP A 86 20.06 2.65 -15.75
CA ASP A 86 21.09 1.63 -15.86
C ASP A 86 20.79 0.40 -14.97
N THR A 87 20.49 -0.73 -15.61
CA THR A 87 20.46 -2.10 -15.04
C THR A 87 19.51 -2.37 -13.87
N GLN A 88 18.69 -1.42 -13.41
CA GLN A 88 17.79 -1.68 -12.30
C GLN A 88 16.59 -2.51 -12.74
N GLU A 89 16.45 -3.68 -12.12
CA GLU A 89 15.23 -4.47 -12.25
C GLU A 89 14.07 -3.73 -11.58
N ILE A 90 12.98 -3.62 -12.32
CA ILE A 90 11.75 -2.96 -11.89
C ILE A 90 10.58 -3.93 -11.96
N TRP A 91 9.58 -3.66 -11.12
CA TRP A 91 8.23 -4.16 -11.33
C TRP A 91 7.50 -3.22 -12.26
N LEU A 92 6.94 -3.74 -13.33
CA LEU A 92 6.12 -2.97 -14.26
C LEU A 92 4.68 -3.45 -14.17
N LEU A 93 3.81 -2.58 -13.67
CA LEU A 93 2.41 -2.88 -13.39
C LEU A 93 1.51 -2.12 -14.36
N LYS A 94 0.52 -2.79 -14.95
CA LYS A 94 -0.54 -2.16 -15.73
C LYS A 94 -1.77 -1.94 -14.85
N LEU A 95 -2.22 -0.69 -14.78
CA LEU A 95 -3.30 -0.25 -13.90
C LEU A 95 -4.47 0.29 -14.71
N ILE A 96 -5.64 -0.31 -14.52
CA ILE A 96 -6.91 0.35 -14.85
C ILE A 96 -7.28 1.27 -13.69
N LEU A 97 -7.19 2.58 -13.90
CA LEU A 97 -7.45 3.57 -12.87
C LEU A 97 -8.94 3.64 -12.51
N LYS A 98 -9.23 3.80 -11.21
CA LYS A 98 -10.60 4.07 -10.76
C LYS A 98 -11.10 5.39 -11.35
N GLU A 99 -10.24 6.40 -11.38
CA GLU A 99 -10.46 7.67 -12.05
C GLU A 99 -9.40 7.84 -13.16
N PRO A 100 -9.78 7.75 -14.44
CA PRO A 100 -8.82 7.80 -15.53
C PRO A 100 -8.21 9.20 -15.67
N VAL A 101 -6.98 9.25 -16.16
CA VAL A 101 -6.35 10.50 -16.58
C VAL A 101 -7.02 10.96 -17.86
N ARG A 102 -7.42 12.24 -17.94
CA ARG A 102 -8.15 12.78 -19.10
C ARG A 102 -7.33 13.83 -19.82
N ALA A 103 -7.16 13.64 -21.13
CA ALA A 103 -6.60 14.66 -22.02
C ALA A 103 -7.34 14.62 -23.36
N ASN A 104 -7.78 15.77 -23.86
CA ASN A 104 -8.44 15.92 -25.17
C ASN A 104 -9.62 14.95 -25.41
N SER A 105 -10.46 14.73 -24.39
CA SER A 105 -11.60 13.78 -24.41
C SER A 105 -11.21 12.30 -24.51
N VAL A 106 -9.92 11.99 -24.44
CA VAL A 106 -9.39 10.63 -24.35
C VAL A 106 -9.14 10.28 -22.88
N GLU A 107 -9.51 9.07 -22.48
CA GLU A 107 -9.25 8.53 -21.15
C GLU A 107 -8.03 7.63 -21.19
N TYR A 108 -7.17 7.76 -20.17
CA TYR A 108 -5.94 7.02 -20.07
C TYR A 108 -5.87 6.25 -18.75
N ASP A 109 -5.46 5.01 -18.89
CA ASP A 109 -4.89 4.18 -17.85
C ASP A 109 -3.37 4.34 -17.81
N ILE A 110 -2.71 3.71 -16.85
CA ILE A 110 -1.27 3.89 -16.66
C ILE A 110 -0.53 2.55 -16.57
N GLU A 111 0.71 2.57 -17.02
CA GLU A 111 1.71 1.59 -16.63
C GLU A 111 2.68 2.26 -15.66
N VAL A 112 2.92 1.63 -14.53
CA VAL A 112 3.71 2.16 -13.42
C VAL A 112 4.92 1.27 -13.20
N SER A 113 6.10 1.88 -13.08
CA SER A 113 7.29 1.20 -12.61
C SER A 113 7.44 1.37 -11.10
N VAL A 114 7.80 0.29 -10.42
CA VAL A 114 8.22 0.29 -9.02
C VAL A 114 9.63 -0.27 -8.94
N ASN A 115 10.56 0.53 -8.43
CA ASN A 115 11.94 0.14 -8.25
C ASN A 115 12.06 -0.89 -7.11
N ARG A 116 12.82 -1.97 -7.37
CA ARG A 116 12.94 -3.12 -6.47
C ARG A 116 13.83 -2.85 -5.26
N ASP A 117 14.70 -1.87 -5.32
CA ASP A 117 15.69 -1.57 -4.28
C ASP A 117 15.20 -0.45 -3.35
N ASN A 118 14.65 0.61 -3.93
CA ASN A 118 14.39 1.86 -3.20
C ASN A 118 12.90 2.24 -3.08
N LYS A 119 11.99 1.41 -3.60
CA LYS A 119 10.52 1.62 -3.56
C LYS A 119 10.03 2.84 -4.34
N GLU A 120 10.87 3.47 -5.16
CA GLU A 120 10.44 4.60 -5.98
C GLU A 120 9.41 4.17 -7.03
N ILE A 121 8.43 5.04 -7.27
CA ILE A 121 7.28 4.76 -8.14
C ILE A 121 7.14 5.86 -9.19
N PHE A 122 7.23 5.47 -10.46
CA PHE A 122 7.11 6.39 -11.59
C PHE A 122 6.04 5.91 -12.59
N ILE A 123 5.38 6.86 -13.25
CA ILE A 123 4.54 6.52 -14.40
C ILE A 123 5.48 6.20 -15.55
N TYR A 124 5.44 4.96 -16.02
CA TYR A 124 6.22 4.51 -17.16
C TYR A 124 5.60 4.96 -18.48
N ARG A 125 4.28 4.81 -18.63
CA ARG A 125 3.53 5.37 -19.77
C ARG A 125 2.02 5.50 -19.49
N PHE A 126 1.36 6.30 -20.32
CA PHE A 126 -0.10 6.36 -20.41
C PHE A 126 -0.59 5.36 -21.48
N ILE A 127 -1.69 4.69 -21.19
CA ILE A 127 -2.32 3.70 -22.07
C ILE A 127 -3.73 4.22 -22.37
N GLU A 128 -4.03 4.48 -23.63
CA GLU A 128 -5.37 4.89 -24.03
C GLU A 128 -6.39 3.80 -23.67
N ARG A 129 -7.43 4.20 -22.92
CA ARG A 129 -8.52 3.32 -22.49
C ARG A 129 -9.44 3.04 -23.67
N GLN A 130 -9.44 1.80 -24.12
CA GLN A 130 -10.39 1.32 -25.12
C GLN A 130 -11.77 1.17 -24.44
N LYS A 131 -12.81 1.78 -25.01
CA LYS A 131 -14.20 1.72 -24.52
C LYS A 131 -14.96 0.58 -25.18
#